data_AF-A0A8T4TYA3-F1
#
_entry.id   AF-A0A8T4TYA3-F1
#
_cell.length_a   1.000
_cell.length_b   1.000
_cell.length_c   1.000
_cell.angle_alpha   90.00
_cell.angle_beta   90.00
_cell.angle_gamma   90.00
#
_symmetry.space_group_name_H-M   'P 1'
#
loop_
_entity.id
_entity.type
_entity.pdbx_description
1 polymer ?
#
loop_
_entity_poly.entity_id
_entity_poly.type
_entity_poly.pdbx_seq_one_letter_code
_entity_poly.pdbx_strand_id
1 'polypeptide(L)' 'MERRKFLALIPFAGIANKALAQDKKHIYLTIDDGPTEYNPLILENLKTDKAIFYMLGSLINTNEGFYNACKTLENGNIIG' A
#
# COMPACT_ATOMS: atom_id res chain seq x y z
N MET A 1 -45.40 -9.19 32.55
CA MET A 1 -44.79 -9.85 31.37
C MET A 1 -43.71 -8.92 30.84
N GLU A 2 -42.44 -9.22 31.11
CA GLU A 2 -41.33 -8.29 30.90
C GLU A 2 -41.01 -8.07 29.41
N ARG A 3 -40.73 -6.81 29.03
CA ARG A 3 -40.30 -6.35 27.68
C ARG A 3 -39.19 -7.19 27.03
N ARG A 4 -38.45 -7.98 27.82
CA ARG A 4 -37.29 -8.78 27.39
C ARG A 4 -37.64 -9.96 26.48
N LYS A 5 -38.88 -10.45 26.48
CA LYS A 5 -39.27 -11.57 25.60
C LYS A 5 -39.67 -11.17 24.18
N PHE A 6 -39.96 -9.88 23.94
CA PHE A 6 -40.41 -9.41 22.62
C PHE A 6 -39.25 -9.22 21.63
N LEU A 7 -38.06 -8.85 22.12
CA LEU A 7 -36.88 -8.58 21.28
C LEU A 7 -36.18 -9.86 20.78
N ALA A 8 -36.44 -11.02 21.38
CA ALA A 8 -35.84 -12.30 20.98
C ALA A 8 -36.49 -12.95 19.75
N LEU A 9 -37.63 -12.41 19.28
CA LEU A 9 -38.39 -12.92 18.12
C LEU A 9 -38.18 -12.10 16.84
N ILE A 10 -37.35 -11.06 16.89
CA ILE A 10 -37.01 -10.27 15.69
C ILE A 10 -35.79 -10.93 15.05
N PRO A 11 -35.89 -11.42 13.80
CA PRO A 11 -34.74 -11.95 13.10
C PRO A 11 -33.78 -10.80 12.83
N PHE A 12 -32.76 -10.64 13.68
CA PHE A 12 -31.62 -9.73 13.47
C PHE A 12 -30.70 -10.22 12.33
N ALA A 13 -31.24 -10.90 11.33
CA ALA A 13 -30.52 -11.38 10.16
C ALA A 13 -30.04 -10.23 9.23
N GLY A 14 -30.48 -8.99 9.47
CA GLY A 14 -30.15 -7.84 8.61
C GLY A 14 -29.13 -6.83 9.17
N ILE A 15 -28.84 -6.83 10.48
CA ILE A 15 -28.07 -5.73 11.10
C ILE A 15 -26.69 -6.20 11.60
N ALA A 16 -26.48 -7.50 11.82
CA ALA A 16 -25.20 -8.02 12.29
C ALA A 16 -24.06 -7.92 11.24
N ASN A 17 -24.38 -7.88 9.94
CA ASN A 17 -23.36 -7.86 8.88
C ASN A 17 -22.76 -6.47 8.59
N LYS A 18 -23.33 -5.38 9.11
CA LYS A 18 -22.76 -4.03 8.92
C LYS A 18 -21.69 -3.67 9.96
N ALA A 19 -21.47 -4.49 10.98
CA ALA A 19 -20.57 -4.20 12.09
C ALA A 19 -19.12 -4.70 11.89
N LEU A 20 -18.75 -5.23 10.71
CA LEU A 20 -17.43 -5.80 10.45
C LEU A 20 -16.73 -5.26 9.19
N ALA A 21 -17.11 -4.09 8.69
CA ALA A 21 -16.23 -3.33 7.80
C ALA A 21 -15.21 -2.59 8.68
N GLN A 22 -14.25 -3.34 9.23
CA GLN A 22 -13.09 -2.75 9.88
C GLN A 22 -12.32 -2.03 8.79
N ASP A 23 -12.26 -0.70 8.83
CA ASP A 23 -11.47 0.09 7.88
C ASP A 23 -10.06 -0.51 7.83
N LYS A 24 -9.70 -1.07 6.67
CA LYS A 24 -8.40 -1.69 6.50
C LYS A 24 -7.36 -0.60 6.70
N LYS A 25 -6.49 -0.76 7.69
CA LYS A 25 -5.34 0.12 7.86
C LYS A 25 -4.39 -0.13 6.71
N HIS A 26 -3.99 0.93 6.03
CA HIS A 26 -3.04 0.89 4.94
C HIS A 26 -1.67 1.35 5.44
N ILE A 27 -0.62 0.69 4.97
CA ILE A 27 0.77 1.12 5.16
C ILE A 27 1.28 1.54 3.80
N TYR A 28 1.90 2.71 3.73
CA TYR A 28 2.55 3.23 2.53
C TYR A 28 4.05 3.30 2.82
N LEU A 29 4.84 2.56 2.03
CA LEU A 29 6.29 2.61 2.11
C LEU A 29 6.81 3.68 1.16
N THR A 30 7.62 4.59 1.69
CA THR A 30 8.33 5.62 0.92
C THR A 30 9.84 5.40 1.04
N ILE A 31 10.57 5.68 -0.03
CA ILE A 31 12.02 5.53 -0.12
C ILE A 31 12.58 6.80 -0.75
N ASP A 32 13.46 7.48 -0.03
CA ASP A 32 13.95 8.81 -0.40
C ASP A 32 15.40 8.76 -0.90
N ASP A 33 15.86 9.86 -1.50
CA ASP A 33 17.24 10.12 -1.94
C ASP A 33 17.81 9.19 -3.02
N GLY A 34 16.95 8.36 -3.65
CA GLY A 34 17.31 7.52 -4.80
C GLY A 34 17.35 8.29 -6.14
N PRO A 35 17.64 7.62 -7.27
CA PRO A 35 18.10 6.23 -7.37
C PRO A 35 19.59 6.09 -7.00
N THR A 36 19.93 4.99 -6.31
CA THR A 36 21.30 4.59 -5.96
C THR A 36 21.60 3.18 -6.45
N GLU A 37 22.83 2.68 -6.21
CA GLU A 37 23.23 1.30 -6.49
C GLU A 37 22.38 0.24 -5.73
N TYR A 38 21.66 0.64 -4.67
CA TYR A 38 20.80 -0.26 -3.90
C TYR A 38 19.39 -0.43 -4.48
N ASN A 39 18.98 0.39 -5.46
CA ASN A 39 17.65 0.31 -6.06
C ASN A 39 17.27 -1.10 -6.54
N PRO A 40 18.14 -1.85 -7.26
CA PRO A 40 17.83 -3.22 -7.68
C PRO A 40 17.51 -4.16 -6.51
N LEU A 41 18.27 -4.06 -5.41
CA LEU A 41 18.07 -4.90 -4.21
C LEU A 41 16.75 -4.56 -3.51
N ILE A 42 16.41 -3.26 -3.43
CA ILE A 42 15.13 -2.85 -2.86
C ILE A 42 13.97 -3.40 -3.69
N LEU A 43 14.03 -3.29 -5.02
CA LEU A 43 13.01 -3.80 -5.92
C LEU A 43 12.86 -5.33 -5.82
N GLU A 44 13.96 -6.07 -5.72
CA GLU A 44 13.95 -7.52 -5.50
C GLU A 44 13.23 -7.90 -4.20
N ASN A 45 13.43 -7.13 -3.13
CA ASN A 45 12.84 -7.40 -1.82
C ASN A 45 11.37 -6.97 -1.70
N LEU A 46 10.91 -6.00 -2.49
CA LEU A 46 9.50 -5.59 -2.52
C LEU A 46 8.57 -6.68 -3.11
N LYS A 47 9.09 -7.57 -3.96
CA LYS A 47 8.29 -8.64 -4.60
C LYS A 47 7.02 -8.10 -5.27
N THR A 48 5.85 -8.47 -4.76
CA THR A 48 4.54 -8.02 -5.27
C THR A 48 4.08 -6.70 -4.67
N ASP A 49 4.66 -6.27 -3.55
CA ASP A 49 4.34 -5.01 -2.90
C ASP A 49 4.83 -3.83 -3.73
N LYS A 50 4.31 -2.64 -3.41
CA LYS A 50 4.60 -1.38 -4.11
C LYS A 50 4.98 -0.30 -3.12
N ALA A 51 5.91 0.54 -3.52
CA ALA A 51 6.40 1.68 -2.76
C ALA A 51 6.40 2.96 -3.61
N ILE A 52 6.56 4.09 -2.94
CA ILE A 52 6.79 5.40 -3.56
C ILE A 52 8.27 5.73 -3.39
N PHE A 53 8.96 6.01 -4.49
CA PHE A 53 10.35 6.40 -4.51
C PHE A 53 10.46 7.90 -4.78
N TYR A 54 10.90 8.67 -3.80
CA TYR A 54 11.20 10.09 -3.98
C TYR A 54 12.63 10.23 -4.45
N MET A 55 12.79 10.54 -5.73
CA MET A 55 14.09 10.49 -6.39
C MET A 55 14.69 11.88 -6.62
N LEU A 56 15.99 12.00 -6.44
CA LEU A 56 16.74 13.22 -6.71
C LEU A 56 17.00 13.34 -8.21
N GLY A 57 16.53 14.44 -8.80
CA GLY A 57 16.73 14.70 -10.24
C GLY A 57 18.21 14.73 -10.65
N SER A 58 19.11 15.15 -9.75
CA SER A 58 20.57 15.12 -9.98
C SER A 58 21.09 13.70 -10.22
N LEU A 59 20.50 12.69 -9.59
CA LEU A 59 20.90 11.29 -9.72
C LEU A 59 20.26 10.63 -10.94
N ILE A 60 19.01 11.00 -11.27
CA ILE A 60 18.30 10.50 -12.46
C ILE A 60 18.99 10.91 -13.77
N ASN A 61 19.67 12.06 -13.80
CA ASN A 61 20.35 12.56 -15.02
C ASN A 61 21.54 11.72 -15.50
N THR A 62 21.93 10.70 -14.74
CA THR A 62 22.95 9.73 -15.14
C THR A 62 22.33 8.54 -15.88
N ASN A 63 23.09 7.86 -16.74
CA ASN A 63 22.58 6.67 -17.44
C ASN A 63 22.09 5.58 -16.47
N GLU A 64 22.84 5.35 -15.39
CA GLU A 64 22.48 4.38 -14.36
C GLU A 64 21.25 4.82 -13.57
N GLY A 65 21.20 6.08 -13.14
CA GLY A 65 20.04 6.61 -12.43
C GLY A 65 18.77 6.56 -13.26
N PHE A 66 18.84 6.96 -14.53
CA PHE A 66 17.73 6.86 -15.47
C PHE A 66 17.28 5.40 -15.65
N TYR A 67 18.22 4.47 -15.84
CA TYR A 67 17.92 3.05 -15.93
C TYR A 67 17.20 2.52 -14.67
N ASN A 68 17.68 2.90 -13.47
CA ASN A 68 17.07 2.50 -12.20
C ASN A 68 15.67 3.12 -11.99
N ALA A 69 15.44 4.35 -12.44
CA ALA A 69 14.13 4.97 -12.43
C ALA A 69 13.15 4.21 -13.37
N CYS A 70 13.58 3.89 -14.59
CA CYS A 70 12.80 3.05 -15.50
C CYS A 70 12.44 1.70 -14.89
N LYS A 71 13.42 1.00 -14.30
CA LYS A 71 13.19 -0.28 -13.62
C LYS A 71 12.19 -0.17 -12.47
N THR A 72 12.24 0.92 -11.72
CA THR A 72 11.31 1.18 -10.62
C THR A 72 9.86 1.27 -11.13
N LEU A 73 9.63 2.02 -12.21
CA LEU A 73 8.33 2.14 -12.87
C LEU A 73 7.87 0.83 -13.52
N GLU A 74 8.76 0.09 -14.18
CA GLU A 74 8.46 -1.23 -14.77
C GLU A 74 7.98 -2.24 -13.71
N ASN A 75 8.44 -2.11 -12.47
CA ASN A 75 7.99 -2.92 -11.34
C ASN A 75 6.66 -2.44 -10.71
N GLY A 76 6.03 -1.41 -11.29
CA GLY A 76 4.74 -0.86 -10.87
C GLY A 76 4.80 0.06 -9.66
N ASN A 77 6.01 0.48 -9.24
CA ASN A 77 6.18 1.44 -8.16
C ASN A 77 5.92 2.87 -8.66
N ILE A 78 5.74 3.80 -7.72
CA ILE A 78 5.52 5.21 -8.01
C ILE A 78 6.84 5.95 -7.83
N ILE A 79 7.13 6.93 -8.69
CA ILE A 79 8.23 7.88 -8.49
C ILE A 79 7.64 9.27 -8.25
N GLY A 80 8.14 9.96 -7.23
CA GLY A 80 7.81 11.34 -6.88
C GLY A 80 9.03 12.26 -6.94
#